data_AF-C7J620-F1
#
_entry.id   AF-C7J620-F1
#
_cell.length_a   1.000
_cell.length_b   1.000
_cell.length_c   1.000
_cell.angle_alpha   90.00
_cell.angle_beta   90.00
_cell.angle_gamma   90.00
#
_symmetry.space_group_name_H-M   'P 1'
#
loop_
_entity.id
_entity.type
_entity.pdbx_description
1 polymer ?
#
loop_
_entity_poly.entity_id
_entity_poly.type
_entity_poly.pdbx_seq_one_letter_code
_entity_poly.pdbx_strand_id
1 'polypeptide(L)'
;MAELLIISSLMMLLALVLYLCIGWPILSTLELPSIAANLHNLHDHLAGVLAASGHTVMARGTAATSSIRFFITCDPENVRHIFTSNHGNYPKGHEFAEIFDIMAGVSFTLDGEPYLRLRAKMLSILGDPRLVASMAASCLDKVRDGVLPFLARVATAGAPFDMQDLTGRLMFDVTSMAVFGVHPGYLSPGPDMPPAHAAAAMDTVMEVGLIRHAVPASWWKSMRRLNIGPERRLAAAHRVLHGFVGRAVRDPEAVPAGAYGAEDGGRRRRDAERPRGARRRRGDAVLISLYSMGRMESLWGKDCREYRPERWLTGGDGGGSGGAQLRHVPSHKFLAFNSGARMCPGKSIAVMLMKTIAAAVVWNFDVEMVEGQAVEPKMSCLFQMKNGLMLKVKKRQI
;
A
#
# COMPACT_ATOMS: atom_id res chain seq x y z
N MET A 1 -28.25 -30.58 -4.13
CA MET A 1 -29.34 -29.66 -4.51
C MET A 1 -29.46 -28.44 -3.60
N ALA A 2 -29.31 -28.54 -2.28
CA ALA A 2 -29.41 -27.40 -1.35
C ALA A 2 -28.33 -26.30 -1.59
N GLU A 3 -27.09 -26.66 -1.93
CA GLU A 3 -26.02 -25.68 -2.18
C GLU A 3 -26.23 -24.85 -3.46
N LEU A 4 -26.79 -25.46 -4.52
CA LEU A 4 -27.14 -24.77 -5.77
C LEU A 4 -28.31 -23.79 -5.58
N LEU A 5 -29.27 -24.11 -4.69
CA LEU A 5 -30.37 -23.21 -4.33
C LEU A 5 -29.90 -22.01 -3.48
N ILE A 6 -28.91 -22.21 -2.60
CA ILE A 6 -28.32 -21.12 -1.80
C ILE A 6 -27.51 -20.17 -2.69
N ILE A 7 -26.70 -20.68 -3.62
CA ILE A 7 -25.93 -19.84 -4.55
C ILE A 7 -26.86 -19.07 -5.49
N SER A 8 -27.89 -19.73 -6.04
CA SER A 8 -28.91 -19.07 -6.89
C SER A 8 -29.69 -17.99 -6.13
N SER A 9 -30.09 -18.27 -4.89
CA SER A 9 -30.77 -17.31 -4.02
C SER A 9 -29.86 -16.13 -3.64
N LEU A 10 -28.57 -16.38 -3.36
CA LEU A 10 -27.60 -15.32 -3.05
C LEU A 10 -27.27 -14.46 -4.27
N MET A 11 -27.22 -15.05 -5.47
CA MET A 11 -27.04 -14.33 -6.73
C MET A 11 -28.28 -13.54 -7.13
N MET A 12 -29.49 -14.07 -6.92
CA MET A 12 -30.72 -13.30 -7.07
C MET A 12 -30.81 -12.18 -6.03
N LEU A 13 -30.43 -12.41 -4.78
CA LEU A 13 -30.42 -11.39 -3.74
C LEU A 13 -29.38 -10.31 -4.06
N LEU A 14 -28.21 -10.69 -4.58
CA LEU A 14 -27.18 -9.78 -5.05
C LEU A 14 -27.66 -9.01 -6.29
N ALA A 15 -28.32 -9.65 -7.25
CA ALA A 15 -28.90 -9.00 -8.42
C ALA A 15 -30.07 -8.07 -8.05
N LEU A 16 -30.91 -8.46 -7.09
CA LEU A 16 -32.02 -7.66 -6.58
C LEU A 16 -31.51 -6.48 -5.74
N VAL A 17 -30.43 -6.66 -4.98
CA VAL A 17 -29.74 -5.59 -4.25
C VAL A 17 -29.03 -4.64 -5.22
N LEU A 18 -28.38 -5.16 -6.26
CA LEU A 18 -27.82 -4.36 -7.35
C LEU A 18 -28.92 -3.60 -8.12
N TYR A 19 -30.08 -4.23 -8.33
CA TYR A 19 -31.27 -3.64 -8.98
C TYR A 19 -31.94 -2.57 -8.11
N LEU A 20 -32.10 -2.82 -6.81
CA LEU A 20 -32.69 -1.88 -5.84
C LEU A 20 -31.73 -0.74 -5.46
N CYS A 21 -30.42 -0.89 -5.70
CA CYS A 21 -29.44 0.18 -5.58
C CYS A 21 -29.45 1.18 -6.77
N ILE A 22 -30.22 0.91 -7.83
CA ILE A 22 -30.35 1.78 -9.01
C ILE A 22 -31.56 2.72 -8.82
N GLY A 23 -31.35 3.81 -8.07
CA GLY A 23 -32.18 5.01 -8.11
C GLY A 23 -31.43 6.11 -8.87
N TRP A 24 -31.87 6.40 -10.10
CA TRP A 24 -31.22 7.27 -11.10
C TRP A 24 -31.08 8.76 -10.70
N PRO A 25 -30.02 9.45 -11.17
CA PRO A 25 -30.12 10.19 -12.43
C PRO A 25 -29.01 9.86 -13.45
N ILE A 26 -29.41 9.88 -14.72
CA ILE A 26 -28.92 9.25 -15.96
C ILE A 26 -27.40 9.30 -16.31
N LEU A 27 -26.53 9.95 -15.54
CA LEU A 27 -25.06 9.88 -15.73
C LEU A 27 -24.34 8.94 -14.76
N SER A 28 -24.93 8.61 -13.61
CA SER A 28 -24.31 7.76 -12.57
C SER A 28 -24.54 6.25 -12.74
N THR A 29 -25.10 5.83 -13.87
CA THR A 29 -25.61 4.44 -14.09
C THR A 29 -24.85 3.66 -15.13
N LEU A 30 -24.03 4.31 -15.93
CA LEU A 30 -23.07 3.65 -16.81
C LEU A 30 -21.74 3.37 -16.10
N GLU A 31 -21.41 4.11 -15.05
CA GLU A 31 -20.13 3.96 -14.36
C GLU A 31 -20.05 2.72 -13.47
N LEU A 32 -21.10 2.38 -12.71
CA LEU A 32 -21.05 1.20 -11.81
C LEU A 32 -21.00 -0.14 -12.56
N PRO A 33 -21.81 -0.39 -13.61
CA PRO A 33 -21.65 -1.57 -14.46
C PRO A 33 -20.30 -1.60 -15.17
N SER A 34 -19.78 -0.45 -15.62
CA SER A 34 -18.44 -0.36 -16.22
C SER A 34 -17.34 -0.69 -15.24
N ILE A 35 -17.39 -0.15 -14.02
CA ILE A 35 -16.45 -0.44 -12.93
C ILE A 35 -16.53 -1.92 -12.54
N ALA A 36 -17.73 -2.49 -12.44
CA ALA A 36 -17.91 -3.91 -12.14
C ALA A 36 -17.37 -4.81 -13.26
N ALA A 37 -17.65 -4.48 -14.52
CA ALA A 37 -17.14 -5.21 -15.69
C ALA A 37 -15.61 -5.13 -15.81
N ASN A 38 -15.01 -4.01 -15.39
CA ASN A 38 -13.58 -3.76 -15.44
C ASN A 38 -12.89 -3.94 -14.07
N LEU A 39 -13.50 -4.60 -13.10
CA LEU A 39 -12.92 -4.72 -11.75
C LEU A 39 -11.56 -5.44 -11.76
N HIS A 40 -11.39 -6.39 -12.69
CA HIS A 40 -10.13 -7.10 -12.93
C HIS A 40 -9.01 -6.18 -13.45
N ASN A 41 -9.36 -5.04 -14.06
CA ASN A 41 -8.45 -4.07 -14.64
C ASN A 41 -8.75 -2.63 -14.18
N LEU A 42 -9.19 -2.49 -12.93
CA LEU A 42 -9.79 -1.26 -12.40
C LEU A 42 -8.89 -0.03 -12.56
N HIS A 43 -7.59 -0.21 -12.31
CA HIS A 43 -6.63 0.88 -12.33
C HIS A 43 -6.35 1.41 -13.74
N ASP A 44 -6.23 0.54 -14.75
CA ASP A 44 -6.07 0.97 -16.14
C ASP A 44 -7.36 1.51 -16.73
N HIS A 45 -8.51 0.92 -16.39
CA HIS A 45 -9.80 1.48 -16.77
C HIS A 45 -9.96 2.91 -16.24
N LEU A 46 -9.66 3.13 -14.96
CA LEU A 46 -9.70 4.46 -14.34
C LEU A 46 -8.69 5.42 -14.99
N ALA A 47 -7.50 4.95 -15.35
CA ALA A 47 -6.52 5.77 -16.06
C ALA A 47 -7.06 6.23 -17.43
N GLY A 48 -7.73 5.34 -18.18
CA GLY A 48 -8.37 5.70 -19.45
C GLY A 48 -9.49 6.72 -19.29
N VAL A 49 -10.36 6.53 -18.28
CA VAL A 49 -11.45 7.48 -17.96
C VAL A 49 -10.88 8.87 -17.60
N LEU A 50 -9.83 8.91 -16.78
CA LEU A 50 -9.18 10.16 -16.39
C LEU A 50 -8.50 10.84 -17.58
N ALA A 51 -7.82 10.09 -18.44
CA ALA A 51 -7.19 10.63 -19.65
C ALA A 51 -8.24 11.25 -20.59
N ALA A 52 -9.39 10.59 -20.78
CA ALA A 52 -10.49 11.09 -21.61
C ALA A 52 -11.22 12.30 -21.01
N SER A 53 -11.18 12.47 -19.69
CA SER A 53 -11.96 13.50 -18.97
C SER A 53 -11.14 14.73 -18.55
N GLY A 54 -9.92 14.90 -19.07
CA GLY A 54 -9.06 16.03 -18.68
C GLY A 54 -8.48 15.88 -17.26
N HIS A 55 -8.16 14.65 -16.85
CA HIS A 55 -7.44 14.29 -15.62
C HIS A 55 -8.22 14.41 -14.30
N THR A 56 -9.51 14.79 -14.34
CA THR A 56 -10.37 14.83 -13.14
C THR A 56 -11.79 14.42 -13.48
N VAL A 57 -12.37 13.53 -12.70
CA VAL A 57 -13.77 13.12 -12.80
C VAL A 57 -14.48 13.26 -11.47
N MET A 58 -15.78 13.57 -11.53
CA MET A 58 -16.65 13.62 -10.37
C MET A 58 -17.63 12.45 -10.43
N ALA A 59 -17.48 11.49 -9.53
CA ALA A 59 -18.44 10.44 -9.28
C ALA A 59 -19.39 10.84 -8.14
N ARG A 60 -20.66 10.41 -8.21
CA ARG A 60 -21.61 10.54 -7.10
C ARG A 60 -21.70 9.20 -6.37
N GLY A 61 -21.72 9.23 -5.04
CA GLY A 61 -22.05 8.05 -4.25
C GLY A 61 -23.45 7.50 -4.61
N THR A 62 -23.69 6.22 -4.34
CA THR A 62 -25.02 5.64 -4.57
C THR A 62 -26.05 6.31 -3.65
N ALA A 63 -27.30 6.38 -4.09
CA ALA A 63 -28.39 7.00 -3.31
C ALA A 63 -28.54 6.40 -1.89
N ALA A 64 -28.06 5.17 -1.68
CA ALA A 64 -28.04 4.46 -0.40
C ALA A 64 -26.85 4.79 0.53
N THR A 65 -25.78 5.45 0.05
CA THR A 65 -24.50 5.55 0.77
C THR A 65 -24.00 6.96 1.12
N SER A 66 -24.74 8.02 0.78
CA SER A 66 -24.60 9.43 1.24
C SER A 66 -24.64 10.41 0.06
N SER A 67 -25.00 11.66 0.34
CA SER A 67 -24.91 12.78 -0.62
C SER A 67 -23.47 13.24 -0.92
N ILE A 68 -22.47 12.38 -0.68
CA ILE A 68 -21.04 12.69 -0.87
C ILE A 68 -20.68 12.54 -2.34
N ARG A 69 -20.02 13.56 -2.89
CA ARG A 69 -19.39 13.49 -4.21
C ARG A 69 -17.94 13.08 -4.05
N PHE A 70 -17.49 12.20 -4.93
CA PHE A 70 -16.10 11.77 -5.03
C PHE A 70 -15.46 12.45 -6.23
N PHE A 71 -14.39 13.20 -6.00
CA PHE A 71 -13.55 13.76 -7.05
C PHE A 71 -12.32 12.89 -7.18
N ILE A 72 -12.14 12.24 -8.33
CA ILE A 72 -10.96 11.44 -8.62
C ILE A 72 -10.08 12.25 -9.57
N THR A 73 -8.81 12.46 -9.20
CA THR A 73 -7.90 13.28 -10.01
C THR A 73 -6.53 12.63 -10.17
N CYS A 74 -5.92 12.86 -11.33
CA CYS A 74 -4.51 12.62 -11.61
C CYS A 74 -3.78 13.90 -12.08
N ASP A 75 -4.37 15.07 -11.85
CA ASP A 75 -3.79 16.36 -12.21
C ASP A 75 -2.75 16.83 -11.17
N PRO A 76 -1.48 17.06 -11.54
CA PRO A 76 -0.44 17.56 -10.64
C PRO A 76 -0.78 18.89 -9.96
N GLU A 77 -1.57 19.77 -10.59
CA GLU A 77 -1.95 21.05 -10.00
C GLU A 77 -2.97 20.86 -8.87
N ASN A 78 -3.91 19.93 -9.02
CA ASN A 78 -4.80 19.54 -7.94
C ASN A 78 -4.00 18.92 -6.78
N VAL A 79 -3.02 18.07 -7.09
CA VAL A 79 -2.12 17.49 -6.07
C VAL A 79 -1.33 18.59 -5.35
N ARG A 80 -0.76 19.55 -6.07
CA ARG A 80 -0.06 20.70 -5.50
C ARG A 80 -0.97 21.50 -4.58
N HIS A 81 -2.20 21.75 -5.01
CA HIS A 81 -3.21 22.45 -4.22
C HIS A 81 -3.56 21.71 -2.92
N ILE A 82 -3.86 20.41 -3.02
CA ILE A 82 -4.29 19.55 -1.90
C ILE A 82 -3.17 19.33 -0.89
N PHE A 83 -1.94 19.08 -1.34
CA PHE A 83 -0.86 18.69 -0.43
C PHE A 83 0.03 19.84 0.03
N THR A 84 0.05 20.95 -0.71
CA THR A 84 1.01 22.04 -0.49
C THR A 84 0.31 23.35 -0.16
N SER A 85 -0.40 23.97 -1.11
CA SER A 85 -0.90 25.34 -0.92
C SER A 85 -2.15 25.45 -0.06
N ASN A 86 -2.94 24.37 0.09
CA ASN A 86 -4.22 24.41 0.79
C ASN A 86 -4.49 23.17 1.67
N HIS A 87 -3.43 22.51 2.13
CA HIS A 87 -3.52 21.21 2.82
C HIS A 87 -4.41 21.21 4.07
N GLY A 88 -4.52 22.34 4.79
CA GLY A 88 -5.36 22.46 5.98
C GLY A 88 -6.86 22.25 5.69
N ASN A 89 -7.30 22.49 4.45
CA ASN A 89 -8.70 22.32 4.03
C ASN A 89 -9.02 20.92 3.48
N TYR A 90 -8.03 20.02 3.38
CA TYR A 90 -8.21 18.66 2.89
C TYR A 90 -7.83 17.62 3.96
N PRO A 91 -8.49 17.58 5.13
CA PRO A 91 -8.25 16.53 6.12
C PRO A 91 -8.58 15.15 5.52
N LYS A 92 -8.00 14.08 6.06
CA LYS A 92 -8.39 12.71 5.66
C LYS A 92 -9.84 12.42 6.07
N GLY A 93 -10.22 12.94 7.23
CA GLY A 93 -11.58 12.93 7.72
C GLY A 93 -11.91 11.70 8.57
N HIS A 94 -13.03 11.82 9.31
CA HIS A 94 -13.50 10.80 10.23
C HIS A 94 -13.85 9.47 9.52
N GLU A 95 -14.44 9.54 8.33
CA GLU A 95 -14.82 8.34 7.56
C GLU A 95 -13.58 7.52 7.18
N PHE A 96 -12.51 8.18 6.73
CA PHE A 96 -11.23 7.51 6.47
C PHE A 96 -10.63 6.91 7.75
N ALA A 97 -10.68 7.65 8.87
CA ALA A 97 -10.18 7.15 10.15
C ALA A 97 -10.96 5.92 10.65
N GLU A 98 -12.27 5.86 10.42
CA GLU A 98 -13.13 4.73 10.79
C GLU A 98 -12.83 3.47 9.95
N ILE A 99 -12.51 3.64 8.67
CA ILE A 99 -12.12 2.54 7.79
C ILE A 99 -10.84 1.84 8.29
N PHE A 100 -9.91 2.62 8.85
CA PHE A 100 -8.65 2.13 9.39
C PHE A 100 -8.59 2.19 10.93
N ASP A 101 -9.71 1.90 11.59
CA ASP A 101 -9.83 1.92 13.06
C ASP A 101 -8.82 1.03 13.80
N ILE A 102 -8.39 -0.07 13.19
CA ILE A 102 -7.29 -0.92 13.69
C ILE A 102 -5.95 -0.17 13.82
N MET A 103 -5.79 0.90 13.05
CA MET A 103 -4.65 1.82 13.04
C MET A 103 -5.02 3.17 13.68
N ALA A 104 -5.98 3.19 14.59
CA ALA A 104 -6.36 4.41 15.31
C ALA A 104 -5.16 5.00 16.08
N GLY A 105 -4.96 6.32 15.96
CA GLY A 105 -3.91 7.04 16.67
C GLY A 105 -2.55 7.09 15.95
N VAL A 106 -2.40 6.48 14.77
CA VAL A 106 -1.22 6.65 13.93
C VAL A 106 -1.39 7.76 12.89
N SER A 107 -0.30 8.14 12.23
CA SER A 107 -0.26 9.18 11.18
C SER A 107 -1.32 9.00 10.08
N PHE A 108 -1.74 7.76 9.80
CA PHE A 108 -2.80 7.44 8.84
C PHE A 108 -4.19 7.92 9.24
N THR A 109 -4.53 7.91 10.52
CA THR A 109 -5.91 8.19 11.00
C THR A 109 -6.04 9.56 11.67
N LEU A 110 -4.92 10.18 12.04
CA LEU A 110 -4.91 11.52 12.63
C LEU A 110 -4.97 12.64 11.57
N ASP A 111 -5.61 13.74 11.96
CA ASP A 111 -5.65 15.03 11.26
C ASP A 111 -5.35 16.19 12.22
N GLY A 112 -5.10 17.39 11.68
CA GLY A 112 -4.92 18.62 12.44
C GLY A 112 -3.73 18.57 13.42
N GLU A 113 -3.91 19.22 14.57
CA GLU A 113 -2.87 19.35 15.59
C GLU A 113 -2.31 18.01 16.14
N PRO A 114 -3.14 16.99 16.43
CA PRO A 114 -2.61 15.66 16.78
C PRO A 114 -1.68 15.07 15.72
N TYR A 115 -2.02 15.22 14.44
CA TYR A 115 -1.18 14.76 13.33
C TYR A 115 0.14 15.53 13.27
N LEU A 116 0.10 16.87 13.38
CA LEU A 116 1.31 17.71 13.34
C LEU A 116 2.29 17.36 14.46
N ARG A 117 1.78 17.17 15.70
CA ARG A 117 2.61 16.74 16.84
C ARG A 117 3.23 15.37 16.63
N LEU A 118 2.46 14.39 16.17
CA LEU A 118 2.99 13.05 15.89
C LEU A 118 4.02 13.10 14.77
N ARG A 119 3.75 13.84 13.70
CA ARG A 119 4.64 14.00 12.56
C ARG A 119 5.97 14.65 12.97
N ALA A 120 5.96 15.70 13.78
CA ALA A 120 7.18 16.33 14.26
C ALA A 120 8.05 15.34 15.05
N LYS A 121 7.44 14.53 15.93
CA LYS A 121 8.14 13.46 16.64
C LYS A 121 8.73 12.42 15.68
N MET A 122 7.95 11.94 14.71
CA MET A 122 8.42 10.97 13.71
C MET A 122 9.60 11.51 12.89
N LEU A 123 9.54 12.76 12.44
CA LEU A 123 10.63 13.40 11.68
C LEU A 123 11.89 13.56 12.52
N SER A 124 11.77 13.89 13.81
CA SER A 124 12.91 13.95 14.73
C SER A 124 13.58 12.57 14.90
N ILE A 125 12.77 11.53 15.15
CA ILE A 125 13.26 10.16 15.34
C ILE A 125 13.91 9.62 14.05
N LEU A 126 13.21 9.70 12.92
CA LEU A 126 13.71 9.19 11.63
C LEU A 126 14.82 10.06 11.03
N GLY A 127 14.99 11.28 11.54
CA GLY A 127 16.10 12.17 11.20
C GLY A 127 17.35 11.95 12.05
N ASP A 128 17.29 11.15 13.12
CA ASP A 128 18.45 10.85 13.96
C ASP A 128 19.50 10.04 13.17
N PRO A 129 20.71 10.58 12.96
CA PRO A 129 21.77 9.87 12.23
C PRO A 129 22.11 8.52 12.83
N ARG A 130 21.98 8.33 14.15
CA ARG A 130 22.28 7.06 14.82
C ARG A 130 21.26 5.98 14.44
N LEU A 131 19.98 6.33 14.43
CA LEU A 131 18.93 5.41 13.99
C LEU A 131 19.11 5.08 12.51
N VAL A 132 19.33 6.09 11.66
CA VAL A 132 19.54 5.90 10.23
C VAL A 132 20.74 4.98 9.95
N ALA A 133 21.86 5.19 10.66
CA ALA A 133 23.04 4.33 10.54
C ALA A 133 22.76 2.89 11.02
N SER A 134 22.03 2.73 12.13
CA SER A 134 21.61 1.41 12.63
C SER A 134 20.72 0.67 11.62
N MET A 135 19.76 1.36 10.99
CA MET A 135 18.93 0.79 9.94
C MET A 135 19.75 0.38 8.70
N ALA A 136 20.72 1.20 8.31
CA ALA A 136 21.62 0.89 7.20
C ALA A 136 22.47 -0.35 7.50
N ALA A 137 23.07 -0.41 8.70
CA ALA A 137 23.86 -1.56 9.14
C ALA A 137 23.02 -2.84 9.20
N SER A 138 21.83 -2.77 9.82
CA SER A 138 20.90 -3.89 9.87
C SER A 138 20.51 -4.39 8.48
N CYS A 139 20.27 -3.48 7.53
CA CYS A 139 19.99 -3.86 6.14
C CYS A 139 21.18 -4.56 5.49
N LEU A 140 22.40 -4.05 5.67
CA LEU A 140 23.61 -4.67 5.14
C LEU A 140 23.82 -6.08 5.72
N ASP A 141 23.68 -6.25 7.03
CA ASP A 141 23.80 -7.54 7.69
C ASP A 141 22.76 -8.53 7.15
N LYS A 142 21.49 -8.10 7.02
CA LYS A 142 20.42 -8.93 6.46
C LYS A 142 20.62 -9.30 4.99
N VAL A 143 21.21 -8.40 4.21
CA VAL A 143 21.57 -8.67 2.83
C VAL A 143 22.70 -9.69 2.78
N ARG A 144 23.77 -9.49 3.56
CA ARG A 144 24.95 -10.36 3.63
C ARG A 144 24.60 -11.77 4.14
N ASP A 145 23.82 -11.86 5.20
CA ASP A 145 23.63 -13.09 5.96
C ASP A 145 22.32 -13.82 5.60
N GLY A 146 21.38 -13.13 4.94
CA GLY A 146 20.08 -13.68 4.54
C GLY A 146 19.88 -13.72 3.02
N VAL A 147 19.84 -12.53 2.38
CA VAL A 147 19.47 -12.40 0.96
C VAL A 147 20.50 -13.06 0.03
N LEU A 148 21.78 -12.70 0.14
CA LEU A 148 22.81 -13.23 -0.75
C LEU A 148 22.97 -14.76 -0.63
N PRO A 149 23.00 -15.37 0.59
CA PRO A 149 23.02 -16.82 0.73
C PRO A 149 21.78 -17.49 0.18
N PHE A 150 20.58 -16.91 0.37
CA PHE A 150 19.34 -17.43 -0.21
C PHE A 150 19.42 -17.43 -1.75
N LEU A 151 19.79 -16.30 -2.35
CA LEU A 151 19.93 -16.17 -3.80
C LEU A 151 20.98 -17.12 -4.38
N ALA A 152 22.10 -17.33 -3.68
CA ALA A 152 23.11 -18.30 -4.09
C ALA A 152 22.59 -19.75 -4.11
N ARG A 153 21.77 -20.13 -3.11
CA ARG A 153 21.13 -21.47 -3.08
C ARG A 153 20.15 -21.66 -4.23
N VAL A 154 19.24 -20.71 -4.46
CA VAL A 154 18.24 -20.83 -5.55
C VAL A 154 18.90 -20.72 -6.93
N ALA A 155 19.98 -19.94 -7.06
CA ALA A 155 20.79 -19.91 -8.28
C ALA A 155 21.42 -21.26 -8.59
N THR A 156 21.97 -21.94 -7.58
CA THR A 156 22.57 -23.28 -7.73
C THR A 156 21.53 -24.32 -8.09
N ALA A 157 20.33 -24.23 -7.50
CA ALA A 157 19.22 -25.12 -7.78
C ALA A 157 18.49 -24.83 -9.11
N GLY A 158 18.72 -23.67 -9.74
CA GLY A 158 17.95 -23.19 -10.89
C GLY A 158 16.46 -22.97 -10.59
N ALA A 159 16.09 -22.85 -9.31
CA ALA A 159 14.71 -22.80 -8.86
C ALA A 159 14.17 -21.36 -8.91
N PRO A 160 12.91 -21.16 -9.36
CA PRO A 160 12.26 -19.87 -9.27
C PRO A 160 11.94 -19.51 -7.81
N PHE A 161 11.95 -18.22 -7.50
CA PHE A 161 11.56 -17.70 -6.17
C PHE A 161 10.71 -16.43 -6.31
N ASP A 162 9.92 -16.11 -5.29
CA ASP A 162 9.14 -14.87 -5.25
C ASP A 162 9.95 -13.72 -4.65
N MET A 163 10.32 -12.75 -5.49
CA MET A 163 11.05 -11.55 -5.07
C MET A 163 10.18 -10.62 -4.21
N GLN A 164 8.87 -10.62 -4.39
CA GLN A 164 7.96 -9.84 -3.54
C GLN A 164 7.97 -10.37 -2.11
N ASP A 165 7.88 -11.70 -1.94
CA ASP A 165 7.95 -12.34 -0.62
C ASP A 165 9.31 -12.10 0.04
N LEU A 166 10.41 -12.31 -0.70
CA LEU A 166 11.77 -12.10 -0.20
C LEU A 166 11.99 -10.66 0.29
N THR A 167 11.59 -9.67 -0.52
CA THR A 167 11.74 -8.25 -0.14
C THR A 167 10.79 -7.85 0.96
N GLY A 168 9.56 -8.37 0.99
CA GLY A 168 8.61 -8.16 2.09
C GLY A 168 9.18 -8.62 3.44
N ARG A 169 9.76 -9.82 3.47
CA ARG A 169 10.44 -10.39 4.65
C ARG A 169 11.62 -9.54 5.10
N LEU A 170 12.47 -9.15 4.16
CA LEU A 170 13.62 -8.27 4.42
C LEU A 170 13.18 -6.96 5.05
N MET A 171 12.20 -6.30 4.45
CA MET A 171 11.73 -4.99 4.92
C MET A 171 11.05 -5.11 6.29
N PHE A 172 10.34 -6.20 6.56
CA PHE A 172 9.76 -6.46 7.87
C PHE A 172 10.85 -6.65 8.94
N ASP A 173 11.88 -7.46 8.65
CA ASP A 173 13.00 -7.69 9.56
C ASP A 173 13.78 -6.40 9.87
N VAL A 174 14.14 -5.63 8.83
CA VAL A 174 14.87 -4.35 8.99
C VAL A 174 14.04 -3.34 9.79
N THR A 175 12.73 -3.24 9.49
CA THR A 175 11.84 -2.30 10.19
C THR A 175 11.60 -2.74 11.64
N SER A 176 11.44 -4.03 11.89
CA SER A 176 11.22 -4.56 13.24
C SER A 176 12.44 -4.34 14.13
N MET A 177 13.64 -4.51 13.58
CA MET A 177 14.88 -4.20 14.28
C MET A 177 14.98 -2.71 14.60
N ALA A 178 14.67 -1.85 13.63
CA ALA A 178 14.73 -0.41 13.80
C ALA A 178 13.73 0.14 14.84
N VAL A 179 12.51 -0.38 14.83
CA VAL A 179 11.38 0.16 15.61
C VAL A 179 11.28 -0.48 16.98
N PHE A 180 11.52 -1.79 17.08
CA PHE A 180 11.32 -2.56 18.30
C PHE A 180 12.61 -3.18 18.85
N GLY A 181 13.73 -3.09 18.13
CA GLY A 181 14.97 -3.77 18.52
C GLY A 181 14.90 -5.29 18.40
N VAL A 182 13.93 -5.82 17.64
CA VAL A 182 13.67 -7.27 17.55
C VAL A 182 14.09 -7.82 16.20
N HIS A 183 14.51 -9.08 16.17
CA HIS A 183 14.94 -9.78 14.97
C HIS A 183 14.03 -10.99 14.67
N PRO A 184 12.93 -10.81 13.92
CA PRO A 184 11.97 -11.89 13.65
C PRO A 184 12.57 -13.07 12.87
N GLY A 185 13.65 -12.81 12.11
CA GLY A 185 14.42 -13.86 11.44
C GLY A 185 13.69 -14.46 10.24
N TYR A 186 12.89 -13.67 9.52
CA TYR A 186 12.14 -14.15 8.35
C TYR A 186 13.02 -14.52 7.14
N LEU A 187 14.30 -14.16 7.19
CA LEU A 187 15.34 -14.51 6.21
C LEU A 187 16.38 -15.52 6.73
N SER A 188 16.11 -16.21 7.84
CA SER A 188 17.07 -17.15 8.43
C SER A 188 17.50 -18.24 7.41
N PRO A 189 18.78 -18.64 7.38
CA PRO A 189 19.37 -19.49 6.34
C PRO A 189 18.94 -20.97 6.36
N GLY A 190 17.82 -21.29 7.00
CA GLY A 190 17.25 -22.64 7.03
C GLY A 190 16.81 -23.13 5.64
N PRO A 191 16.49 -24.44 5.53
CA PRO A 191 16.02 -25.04 4.28
C PRO A 191 14.76 -24.35 3.74
N ASP A 192 13.86 -23.92 4.65
CA ASP A 192 12.68 -23.12 4.34
C ASP A 192 12.66 -21.82 5.17
N MET A 193 12.26 -20.71 4.56
CA MET A 193 12.05 -19.46 5.28
C MET A 193 10.82 -19.57 6.20
N PRO A 194 10.88 -19.13 7.47
CA PRO A 194 9.79 -19.32 8.43
C PRO A 194 8.54 -18.51 8.01
N PRO A 195 7.31 -18.93 8.36
CA PRO A 195 6.10 -18.20 7.95
C PRO A 195 6.08 -16.75 8.48
N ALA A 196 5.91 -15.78 7.57
CA ALA A 196 5.88 -14.35 7.89
C ALA A 196 4.48 -13.86 8.32
N HIS A 197 3.89 -14.48 9.35
CA HIS A 197 2.49 -14.23 9.76
C HIS A 197 2.17 -12.76 10.04
N ALA A 198 3.09 -12.01 10.66
CA ALA A 198 2.89 -10.59 10.95
C ALA A 198 2.88 -9.73 9.68
N ALA A 199 3.75 -10.03 8.71
CA ALA A 199 3.75 -9.37 7.40
C ALA A 199 2.44 -9.66 6.64
N ALA A 200 2.03 -10.94 6.58
CA ALA A 200 0.77 -11.35 5.95
C ALA A 200 -0.47 -10.72 6.64
N ALA A 201 -0.41 -10.51 7.96
CA ALA A 201 -1.45 -9.80 8.69
C ALA A 201 -1.53 -8.33 8.28
N MET A 202 -0.39 -7.64 8.07
CA MET A 202 -0.38 -6.26 7.54
C MET A 202 -1.01 -6.17 6.15
N ASP A 203 -0.73 -7.13 5.26
CA ASP A 203 -1.36 -7.20 3.94
C ASP A 203 -2.89 -7.33 4.05
N THR A 204 -3.36 -8.17 4.96
CA THR A 204 -4.79 -8.33 5.23
C THR A 204 -5.44 -7.02 5.69
N VAL A 205 -4.74 -6.20 6.49
CA VAL A 205 -5.26 -4.87 6.88
C VAL A 205 -5.45 -3.97 5.67
N MET A 206 -4.50 -3.96 4.73
CA MET A 206 -4.58 -3.13 3.52
C MET A 206 -5.66 -3.61 2.54
N GLU A 207 -5.82 -4.93 2.37
CA GLU A 207 -6.88 -5.52 1.55
C GLU A 207 -8.27 -5.20 2.10
N VAL A 208 -8.50 -5.45 3.38
CA VAL A 208 -9.82 -5.23 4.00
C VAL A 208 -10.11 -3.72 4.07
N GLY A 209 -9.10 -2.88 4.27
CA GLY A 209 -9.21 -1.43 4.15
C GLY A 209 -9.76 -1.00 2.79
N LEU A 210 -9.25 -1.57 1.68
CA LEU A 210 -9.77 -1.26 0.34
C LEU A 210 -11.23 -1.72 0.18
N ILE A 211 -11.58 -2.92 0.67
CA ILE A 211 -12.95 -3.43 0.62
C ILE A 211 -13.91 -2.48 1.36
N ARG A 212 -13.53 -2.01 2.56
CA ARG A 212 -14.30 -1.05 3.35
C ARG A 212 -14.51 0.29 2.66
N HIS A 213 -13.60 0.69 1.76
CA HIS A 213 -13.79 1.88 0.91
C HIS A 213 -14.84 1.67 -0.19
N ALA A 214 -15.00 0.43 -0.66
CA ALA A 214 -15.94 0.10 -1.74
C ALA A 214 -17.35 -0.21 -1.24
N VAL A 215 -17.49 -0.77 -0.02
CA VAL A 215 -18.80 -1.19 0.52
C VAL A 215 -19.37 -0.21 1.55
N PRO A 216 -20.70 -0.08 1.66
CA PRO A 216 -21.35 0.78 2.66
C PRO A 216 -20.91 0.48 4.10
N ALA A 217 -20.88 1.51 4.95
CA ALA A 217 -20.53 1.37 6.36
C ALA A 217 -21.44 0.39 7.12
N SER A 218 -22.74 0.39 6.82
CA SER A 218 -23.68 -0.56 7.41
C SER A 218 -23.32 -2.02 7.10
N TRP A 219 -22.87 -2.30 5.87
CA TRP A 219 -22.52 -3.65 5.43
C TRP A 219 -21.29 -4.19 6.14
N TRP A 220 -20.16 -3.47 6.08
CA TRP A 220 -18.95 -3.96 6.73
C TRP A 220 -19.08 -3.98 8.25
N LYS A 221 -19.82 -3.04 8.87
CA LYS A 221 -20.13 -3.10 10.31
C LYS A 221 -20.97 -4.33 10.67
N SER A 222 -21.86 -4.74 9.78
CA SER A 222 -22.67 -5.96 9.98
C SER A 222 -21.82 -7.22 9.83
N MET A 223 -20.97 -7.29 8.79
CA MET A 223 -19.99 -8.37 8.64
C MET A 223 -19.06 -8.48 9.86
N ARG A 224 -18.67 -7.35 10.45
CA ARG A 224 -17.87 -7.29 11.67
C ARG A 224 -18.62 -7.84 12.88
N ARG A 225 -19.87 -7.41 13.08
CA ARG A 225 -20.72 -7.89 14.19
C ARG A 225 -20.95 -9.40 14.11
N LEU A 226 -21.14 -9.92 12.90
CA LEU A 226 -21.33 -11.36 12.65
C LEU A 226 -20.01 -12.13 12.57
N ASN A 227 -18.87 -11.44 12.56
CA ASN A 227 -17.53 -12.02 12.41
C ASN A 227 -17.40 -12.93 11.17
N ILE A 228 -17.83 -12.44 10.00
CA ILE A 228 -17.79 -13.17 8.72
C ILE A 228 -16.92 -12.48 7.67
N GLY A 229 -16.48 -13.25 6.68
CA GLY A 229 -15.84 -12.73 5.48
C GLY A 229 -14.54 -11.93 5.75
N PRO A 230 -14.34 -10.80 5.05
CA PRO A 230 -13.16 -9.94 5.21
C PRO A 230 -12.96 -9.43 6.65
N GLU A 231 -14.05 -9.15 7.37
CA GLU A 231 -13.97 -8.65 8.75
C GLU A 231 -13.46 -9.72 9.73
N ARG A 232 -13.81 -11.00 9.51
CA ARG A 232 -13.23 -12.12 10.27
C ARG A 232 -11.72 -12.23 10.06
N ARG A 233 -11.27 -12.12 8.81
CA ARG A 233 -9.84 -12.11 8.46
C ARG A 233 -9.12 -10.95 9.13
N LEU A 234 -9.71 -9.76 9.12
CA LEU A 234 -9.15 -8.60 9.80
C LEU A 234 -9.08 -8.77 11.32
N ALA A 235 -10.11 -9.35 11.94
CA ALA A 235 -10.10 -9.63 13.38
C ALA A 235 -8.95 -10.59 13.76
N ALA A 236 -8.69 -11.62 12.94
CA ALA A 236 -7.54 -12.51 13.12
C ALA A 236 -6.21 -11.77 12.91
N ALA A 237 -6.08 -10.98 11.84
CA ALA A 237 -4.89 -10.17 11.57
C ALA A 237 -4.58 -9.19 12.71
N HIS A 238 -5.61 -8.56 13.28
CA HIS A 238 -5.46 -7.67 14.43
C HIS A 238 -4.86 -8.38 15.65
N ARG A 239 -5.29 -9.61 15.93
CA ARG A 239 -4.73 -10.39 17.04
C ARG A 239 -3.26 -10.73 16.82
N VAL A 240 -2.90 -11.13 15.59
CA VAL A 240 -1.49 -11.42 15.23
C VAL A 240 -0.62 -10.18 15.44
N LEU A 241 -1.04 -9.04 14.90
CA LEU A 241 -0.31 -7.78 15.02
C LEU A 241 -0.22 -7.29 16.47
N HIS A 242 -1.33 -7.31 17.21
CA HIS A 242 -1.35 -6.91 18.61
C HIS A 242 -0.49 -7.84 19.49
N GLY A 243 -0.51 -9.15 19.22
CA GLY A 243 0.35 -10.11 19.89
C GLY A 243 1.83 -9.90 19.59
N PHE A 244 2.17 -9.61 18.32
CA PHE A 244 3.53 -9.26 17.91
C PHE A 244 4.03 -8.01 18.65
N VAL A 245 3.29 -6.90 18.55
CA VAL A 245 3.66 -5.62 19.20
C VAL A 245 3.75 -5.78 20.72
N GLY A 246 2.78 -6.48 21.33
CA GLY A 246 2.76 -6.70 22.78
C GLY A 246 4.00 -7.45 23.29
N ARG A 247 4.51 -8.42 22.53
CA ARG A 247 5.76 -9.13 22.87
C ARG A 247 6.99 -8.28 22.57
N ALA A 248 7.06 -7.68 21.38
CA ALA A 248 8.19 -6.86 20.97
C ALA A 248 8.46 -5.69 21.94
N VAL A 249 7.41 -5.18 22.60
CA VAL A 249 7.54 -4.13 23.63
C VAL A 249 7.91 -4.69 25.02
N ARG A 250 7.47 -5.90 25.37
CA ARG A 250 7.68 -6.48 26.72
C ARG A 250 9.00 -7.21 26.85
N ASP A 251 9.36 -7.95 25.82
CA ASP A 251 10.53 -8.81 25.77
C ASP A 251 11.07 -8.83 24.33
N PRO A 252 11.92 -7.85 23.98
CA PRO A 252 12.45 -7.73 22.64
C PRO A 252 13.38 -8.90 22.25
N GLU A 253 13.92 -9.64 23.22
CA GLU A 253 14.80 -10.78 22.99
C GLU A 253 14.02 -12.09 22.77
N ALA A 254 12.80 -12.22 23.32
CA ALA A 254 11.97 -13.43 23.23
C ALA A 254 10.94 -13.45 22.07
N VAL A 255 11.24 -12.83 20.92
CA VAL A 255 10.37 -12.90 19.73
C VAL A 255 10.85 -14.05 18.82
N PRO A 256 10.33 -15.29 18.96
CA PRO A 256 10.75 -16.42 18.13
C PRO A 256 10.30 -16.28 16.67
N ALA A 257 11.12 -16.81 15.76
CA ALA A 257 10.80 -16.90 14.35
C ALA A 257 9.55 -17.77 14.12
N GLY A 258 8.54 -17.23 13.42
CA GLY A 258 7.43 -18.02 12.86
C GLY A 258 6.37 -18.56 13.83
N ALA A 259 6.53 -18.46 15.16
CA ALA A 259 5.57 -19.02 16.11
C ALA A 259 4.42 -18.04 16.44
N TYR A 260 3.41 -17.96 15.57
CA TYR A 260 2.17 -17.21 15.85
C TYR A 260 0.93 -18.04 15.51
N GLY A 261 0.44 -18.81 16.49
CA GLY A 261 -0.91 -19.38 16.52
C GLY A 261 -1.85 -18.49 17.33
N ALA A 262 -3.13 -18.47 16.96
CA ALA A 262 -4.16 -17.68 17.64
C ALA A 262 -4.55 -18.36 18.97
N GLU A 263 -4.31 -17.70 20.10
CA GLU A 263 -4.97 -18.01 21.37
C GLU A 263 -5.95 -16.91 21.76
N ASP A 264 -7.07 -17.36 22.32
CA ASP A 264 -8.30 -16.60 22.54
C ASP A 264 -8.19 -15.80 23.84
N GLY A 265 -8.26 -14.47 23.73
CA GLY A 265 -8.12 -13.55 24.85
C GLY A 265 -8.87 -12.26 24.60
N GLY A 266 -10.19 -12.30 24.72
CA GLY A 266 -11.06 -11.15 24.50
C GLY A 266 -10.94 -10.09 25.59
N ARG A 267 -10.69 -8.83 25.21
CA ARG A 267 -11.05 -7.67 26.03
C ARG A 267 -11.53 -6.51 25.16
N ARG A 268 -12.80 -6.13 25.34
CA ARG A 268 -13.43 -4.94 24.74
C ARG A 268 -12.88 -3.66 25.40
N ARG A 269 -12.53 -2.66 24.60
CA ARG A 269 -12.36 -1.26 25.05
C ARG A 269 -13.59 -0.43 24.66
N ARG A 270 -13.94 0.52 25.52
CA ARG A 270 -15.10 1.43 25.41
C ARG A 270 -14.77 2.64 24.51
N ASP A 271 -15.79 3.10 23.81
CA ASP A 271 -15.79 4.23 22.88
C ASP A 271 -15.63 5.58 23.58
N ALA A 272 -14.99 6.54 22.91
CA ALA A 272 -14.85 7.93 23.36
C ALA A 272 -15.63 8.89 22.44
N GLU A 273 -16.27 9.88 23.06
CA GLU A 273 -17.22 10.82 22.49
C GLU A 273 -16.64 11.89 21.54
N ARG A 274 -17.54 12.42 20.69
CA ARG A 274 -17.33 13.32 19.55
C ARG A 274 -17.60 14.79 19.92
N PRO A 275 -16.78 15.77 19.51
CA PRO A 275 -17.18 17.17 19.47
C PRO A 275 -17.72 17.58 18.09
N ARG A 276 -18.85 18.30 18.08
CA ARG A 276 -19.45 18.94 16.88
C ARG A 276 -19.04 20.41 16.79
N GLY A 277 -18.78 20.87 15.56
CA GLY A 277 -18.67 22.29 15.19
C GLY A 277 -18.45 22.46 13.68
N ALA A 278 -19.33 23.20 13.00
CA ALA A 278 -19.35 23.50 11.56
C ALA A 278 -18.82 24.95 11.30
N ARG A 279 -18.49 25.47 10.10
CA ARG A 279 -18.95 25.17 8.72
C ARG A 279 -18.04 25.86 7.66
N ARG A 280 -17.66 25.13 6.61
CA ARG A 280 -17.78 25.51 5.17
C ARG A 280 -18.50 24.32 4.49
N ARG A 281 -18.93 24.35 3.22
CA ARG A 281 -19.64 23.19 2.61
C ARG A 281 -18.71 21.96 2.59
N ARG A 282 -18.79 21.19 3.69
CA ARG A 282 -18.01 20.03 4.12
C ARG A 282 -18.74 18.78 3.64
N GLY A 283 -18.03 17.83 3.02
CA GLY A 283 -18.57 16.48 2.81
C GLY A 283 -18.04 15.74 1.59
N ASP A 284 -17.57 16.44 0.54
CA ASP A 284 -17.04 15.76 -0.64
C ASP A 284 -15.65 15.17 -0.39
N ALA A 285 -15.39 14.01 -0.98
CA ALA A 285 -14.14 13.30 -0.86
C ALA A 285 -13.30 13.48 -2.14
N VAL A 286 -11.97 13.59 -1.98
CA VAL A 286 -11.04 13.65 -3.11
C VAL A 286 -10.12 12.43 -3.06
N LEU A 287 -10.07 11.70 -4.17
CA LEU A 287 -9.16 10.57 -4.39
C LEU A 287 -8.12 10.95 -5.43
N ILE A 288 -6.86 10.65 -5.13
CA ILE A 288 -5.75 10.93 -6.05
C ILE A 288 -5.27 9.60 -6.60
N SER A 289 -5.36 9.43 -7.92
CA SER A 289 -5.00 8.18 -8.59
C SER A 289 -3.52 8.17 -8.98
N LEU A 290 -2.66 7.76 -8.04
CA LEU A 290 -1.20 7.68 -8.27
C LEU A 290 -0.86 6.77 -9.47
N TYR A 291 -1.59 5.67 -9.64
CA TYR A 291 -1.41 4.75 -10.77
C TYR A 291 -1.62 5.45 -12.11
N SER A 292 -2.70 6.22 -12.21
CA SER A 292 -3.03 6.97 -13.42
C SER A 292 -1.99 8.04 -13.66
N MET A 293 -1.65 8.83 -12.63
CA MET A 293 -0.60 9.86 -12.73
C MET A 293 0.70 9.33 -13.32
N GLY A 294 1.15 8.14 -12.91
CA GLY A 294 2.38 7.52 -13.43
C GLY A 294 2.30 7.05 -14.89
N ARG A 295 1.11 6.99 -15.48
CA ARG A 295 0.85 6.46 -16.84
C ARG A 295 0.15 7.47 -17.75
N MET A 296 0.09 8.74 -17.37
CA MET A 296 -0.49 9.79 -18.20
C MET A 296 0.53 10.27 -19.23
N GLU A 297 0.18 10.16 -20.51
CA GLU A 297 0.99 10.69 -21.62
C GLU A 297 1.19 12.21 -21.50
N SER A 298 0.17 12.94 -21.05
CA SER A 298 0.25 14.39 -20.79
C SER A 298 1.32 14.77 -19.76
N LEU A 299 1.66 13.85 -18.84
CA LEU A 299 2.66 14.07 -17.80
C LEU A 299 4.04 13.57 -18.19
N TRP A 300 4.11 12.43 -18.87
CA TRP A 300 5.36 11.70 -19.06
C TRP A 300 5.78 11.49 -20.51
N GLY A 301 4.94 11.83 -21.49
CA GLY A 301 5.15 11.56 -22.91
C GLY A 301 4.55 10.22 -23.36
N LYS A 302 4.62 9.92 -24.66
CA LYS A 302 4.07 8.67 -25.25
C LYS A 302 4.72 7.40 -24.69
N ASP A 303 5.95 7.52 -24.23
CA ASP A 303 6.74 6.46 -23.61
C ASP A 303 6.45 6.30 -22.10
N CYS A 304 5.33 6.86 -21.59
CA CYS A 304 4.96 6.81 -20.17
C CYS A 304 4.76 5.39 -19.61
N ARG A 305 4.56 4.40 -20.48
CA ARG A 305 4.39 2.98 -20.11
C ARG A 305 5.69 2.18 -20.20
N GLU A 306 6.77 2.78 -20.70
CA GLU A 306 8.07 2.14 -20.84
C GLU A 306 8.94 2.36 -19.60
N TYR A 307 9.65 1.32 -19.18
CA TYR A 307 10.66 1.44 -18.13
C TYR A 307 11.92 2.09 -18.70
N ARG A 308 12.06 3.40 -18.49
CA ARG A 308 13.16 4.22 -19.02
C ARG A 308 13.82 5.04 -17.91
N PRO A 309 14.86 4.51 -17.22
CA PRO A 309 15.58 5.21 -16.17
C PRO A 309 16.17 6.55 -16.60
N GLU A 310 16.53 6.69 -17.87
CA GLU A 310 17.12 7.89 -18.47
C GLU A 310 16.16 9.09 -18.43
N ARG A 311 14.85 8.87 -18.24
CA ARG A 311 13.84 9.94 -18.05
C ARG A 311 14.18 10.85 -16.86
N TRP A 312 14.91 10.31 -15.88
CA TRP A 312 15.36 10.99 -14.68
C TRP A 312 16.73 11.67 -14.83
N LEU A 313 17.30 11.67 -16.04
CA LEU A 313 18.57 12.29 -16.34
C LEU A 313 18.39 13.48 -17.30
N THR A 314 19.34 14.39 -17.28
CA THR A 314 19.46 15.54 -18.20
C THR A 314 20.86 15.55 -18.78
N GLY A 315 20.99 15.88 -20.07
CA GLY A 315 22.27 16.04 -20.75
C GLY A 315 22.90 14.75 -21.30
N GLY A 316 22.11 13.74 -21.70
CA GLY A 316 22.60 12.44 -22.17
C GLY A 316 22.49 12.22 -23.69
N ASP A 317 22.14 13.26 -24.45
CA ASP A 317 21.59 13.12 -25.80
C ASP A 317 22.59 13.49 -26.92
N GLY A 318 23.88 13.64 -26.62
CA GLY A 318 24.86 13.85 -27.69
C GLY A 318 26.27 14.21 -27.24
N GLY A 319 27.21 13.27 -27.40
CA GLY A 319 28.62 13.50 -27.78
C GLY A 319 29.51 14.44 -26.96
N GLY A 320 29.05 15.03 -25.86
CA GLY A 320 29.82 15.95 -25.02
C GLY A 320 30.21 15.30 -23.69
N SER A 321 31.44 15.56 -23.25
CA SER A 321 32.06 15.05 -22.01
C SER A 321 31.41 15.51 -20.68
N GLY A 322 30.17 16.00 -20.70
CA GLY A 322 29.41 16.37 -19.51
C GLY A 322 28.59 15.18 -19.03
N GLY A 323 28.90 14.65 -17.84
CA GLY A 323 28.17 13.54 -17.26
C GLY A 323 26.67 13.85 -17.06
N ALA A 324 25.82 12.83 -17.23
CA ALA A 324 24.38 12.95 -17.04
C ALA A 324 24.02 13.46 -15.63
N GLN A 325 23.21 14.51 -15.54
CA GLN A 325 22.75 15.09 -14.27
C GLN A 325 21.34 14.63 -13.91
N LEU A 326 21.06 14.47 -12.61
CA LEU A 326 19.73 14.11 -12.14
C LEU A 326 18.72 15.22 -12.44
N ARG A 327 17.67 14.86 -13.18
CA ARG A 327 16.54 15.72 -13.49
C ARG A 327 15.71 15.99 -12.23
N HIS A 328 15.53 17.26 -11.89
CA HIS A 328 14.55 17.63 -10.86
C HIS A 328 13.12 17.45 -11.39
N VAL A 329 12.32 16.65 -10.68
CA VAL A 329 10.89 16.47 -10.93
C VAL A 329 10.12 16.85 -9.66
N PRO A 330 9.16 17.80 -9.74
CA PRO A 330 8.40 18.19 -8.57
C PRO A 330 7.62 17.02 -7.94
N SER A 331 7.54 16.98 -6.61
CA SER A 331 6.86 15.89 -5.87
C SER A 331 5.36 15.81 -6.12
N HIS A 332 4.72 16.91 -6.51
CA HIS A 332 3.31 16.89 -6.91
C HIS A 332 3.09 16.30 -8.30
N LYS A 333 4.15 16.18 -9.13
CA LYS A 333 4.13 15.44 -10.40
C LYS A 333 4.53 13.97 -10.20
N PHE A 334 5.52 13.69 -9.35
CA PHE A 334 5.93 12.33 -8.99
C PHE A 334 5.60 12.01 -7.52
N LEU A 335 4.39 11.51 -7.29
CA LEU A 335 3.80 11.40 -5.94
C LEU A 335 4.16 10.10 -5.19
N ALA A 336 5.24 9.39 -5.57
CA ALA A 336 5.62 8.11 -4.97
C ALA A 336 5.85 8.18 -3.45
N PHE A 337 6.27 9.33 -2.93
CA PHE A 337 6.44 9.59 -1.49
C PHE A 337 5.49 10.68 -0.97
N ASN A 338 4.35 10.90 -1.64
CA ASN A 338 3.48 12.06 -1.41
C ASN A 338 4.21 13.41 -1.58
N SER A 339 3.53 14.50 -1.26
CA SER A 339 4.04 15.86 -1.41
C SER A 339 3.70 16.74 -0.20
N GLY A 340 4.38 17.88 -0.08
CA GLY A 340 4.10 18.92 0.90
C GLY A 340 3.95 18.42 2.34
N ALA A 341 2.90 18.87 3.02
CA ALA A 341 2.67 18.59 4.44
C ALA A 341 2.49 17.10 4.77
N ARG A 342 2.22 16.26 3.76
CA ARG A 342 2.03 14.80 3.91
C ARG A 342 3.13 13.98 3.25
N MET A 343 4.25 14.59 2.87
CA MET A 343 5.40 13.85 2.34
C MET A 343 5.84 12.76 3.33
N CYS A 344 6.18 11.58 2.82
CA CYS A 344 6.59 10.43 3.61
C CYS A 344 7.82 10.79 4.46
N PRO A 345 7.77 10.65 5.80
CA PRO A 345 8.90 10.95 6.66
C PRO A 345 10.06 9.96 6.48
N GLY A 346 9.77 8.72 6.06
CA GLY A 346 10.77 7.68 5.81
C GLY A 346 11.38 7.68 4.41
N LYS A 347 11.15 8.71 3.58
CA LYS A 347 11.58 8.75 2.17
C LYS A 347 13.08 8.46 1.99
N SER A 348 13.93 9.18 2.71
CA SER A 348 15.39 9.06 2.56
C SER A 348 15.90 7.68 2.98
N ILE A 349 15.35 7.14 4.07
CA ILE A 349 15.66 5.78 4.55
C ILE A 349 15.22 4.75 3.52
N ALA A 350 13.97 4.82 3.03
CA ALA A 350 13.47 3.87 2.03
C ALA A 350 14.34 3.86 0.76
N VAL A 351 14.72 5.04 0.25
CA VAL A 351 15.60 5.14 -0.93
C VAL A 351 16.99 4.56 -0.66
N MET A 352 17.55 4.80 0.52
CA MET A 352 18.83 4.23 0.91
C MET A 352 18.75 2.70 0.98
N LEU A 353 17.76 2.13 1.66
CA LEU A 353 17.55 0.68 1.75
C LEU A 353 17.37 0.04 0.37
N MET A 354 16.52 0.63 -0.49
CA MET A 354 16.33 0.15 -1.86
C MET A 354 17.63 0.12 -2.66
N LYS A 355 18.45 1.18 -2.56
CA LYS A 355 19.75 1.25 -3.24
C LYS A 355 20.71 0.17 -2.75
N THR A 356 20.81 -0.05 -1.44
CA THR A 356 21.65 -1.09 -0.85
C THR A 356 21.28 -2.47 -1.38
N ILE A 357 19.98 -2.79 -1.38
CA ILE A 357 19.47 -4.09 -1.85
C ILE A 357 19.71 -4.24 -3.35
N ALA A 358 19.34 -3.25 -4.16
CA ALA A 358 19.50 -3.31 -5.60
C ALA A 358 20.97 -3.44 -6.00
N ALA A 359 21.86 -2.66 -5.39
CA ALA A 359 23.30 -2.73 -5.65
C ALA A 359 23.87 -4.11 -5.31
N ALA A 360 23.53 -4.67 -4.15
CA ALA A 360 24.00 -5.98 -3.74
C ALA A 360 23.50 -7.11 -4.66
N VAL A 361 22.22 -7.08 -5.05
CA VAL A 361 21.65 -8.10 -5.93
C VAL A 361 22.24 -8.02 -7.34
N VAL A 362 22.22 -6.84 -7.96
CA VAL A 362 22.70 -6.65 -9.34
C VAL A 362 24.22 -6.87 -9.47
N TRP A 363 24.98 -6.58 -8.41
CA TRP A 363 26.42 -6.86 -8.41
C TRP A 363 26.72 -8.37 -8.47
N ASN A 364 25.95 -9.18 -7.72
CA ASN A 364 26.25 -10.59 -7.51
C ASN A 364 25.48 -11.54 -8.46
N PHE A 365 24.35 -11.11 -9.00
CA PHE A 365 23.42 -11.99 -9.73
C PHE A 365 22.86 -11.34 -10.99
N ASP A 366 22.72 -12.14 -12.04
CA ASP A 366 21.84 -11.86 -13.17
C ASP A 366 20.44 -12.32 -12.80
N VAL A 367 19.46 -11.43 -12.94
CA VAL A 367 18.09 -11.64 -12.51
C VAL A 367 17.20 -11.73 -13.74
N GLU A 368 16.53 -12.86 -13.90
CA GLU A 368 15.65 -13.14 -15.04
C GLU A 368 14.22 -13.37 -14.54
N MET A 369 13.25 -12.72 -15.19
CA MET A 369 11.85 -12.95 -14.91
C MET A 369 11.41 -14.29 -15.50
N VAL A 370 10.64 -15.09 -14.76
CA VAL A 370 10.06 -16.33 -15.29
C VAL A 370 9.10 -15.99 -16.43
N GLU A 371 9.26 -16.66 -17.57
CA GLU A 371 8.45 -16.42 -18.78
C GLU A 371 6.95 -16.70 -18.54
N GLY A 372 6.09 -15.94 -19.22
CA GLY A 372 4.64 -16.14 -19.21
C GLY A 372 3.92 -15.70 -17.93
N GLN A 373 4.61 -15.10 -16.95
CA GLN A 373 3.94 -14.60 -15.75
C GLN A 373 3.14 -13.32 -16.02
N ALA A 374 1.91 -13.27 -15.50
CA ALA A 374 1.09 -12.07 -15.53
C ALA A 374 1.38 -11.20 -14.28
N VAL A 375 1.97 -10.03 -14.49
CA VAL A 375 2.25 -9.05 -13.42
C VAL A 375 1.07 -8.11 -13.28
N GLU A 376 0.14 -8.47 -12.39
CA GLU A 376 -1.09 -7.71 -12.14
C GLU A 376 -1.13 -7.14 -10.72
N PRO A 377 -1.69 -5.93 -10.53
CA PRO A 377 -1.88 -5.38 -9.21
C PRO A 377 -2.94 -6.18 -8.42
N LYS A 378 -2.60 -6.52 -7.18
CA LYS A 378 -3.53 -7.03 -6.17
C LYS A 378 -4.50 -5.92 -5.77
N MET A 379 -5.75 -6.28 -5.51
CA MET A 379 -6.73 -5.34 -4.93
C MET A 379 -6.40 -5.08 -3.45
N SER A 380 -5.59 -4.06 -3.21
CA SER A 380 -5.15 -3.61 -1.88
C SER A 380 -4.92 -2.10 -1.90
N CYS A 381 -4.93 -1.46 -0.72
CA CYS A 381 -4.53 -0.05 -0.57
C CYS A 381 -3.05 0.20 -0.93
N LEU A 382 -2.24 -0.87 -0.95
CA LEU A 382 -0.85 -0.85 -1.40
C LEU A 382 -0.75 -1.62 -2.72
N PHE A 383 -0.01 -1.09 -3.69
CA PHE A 383 0.27 -1.80 -4.94
C PHE A 383 1.25 -2.95 -4.69
N GLN A 384 0.70 -4.16 -4.61
CA GLN A 384 1.42 -5.43 -4.60
C GLN A 384 1.05 -6.22 -5.85
N MET A 385 1.90 -7.16 -6.24
CA MET A 385 1.64 -8.10 -7.32
C MET A 385 0.76 -9.23 -6.80
N LYS A 386 -0.34 -9.50 -7.49
CA LYS A 386 -1.38 -10.47 -7.11
C LYS A 386 -0.81 -11.88 -6.90
N ASN A 387 0.14 -12.28 -7.75
CA ASN A 387 0.74 -13.62 -7.77
C ASN A 387 2.24 -13.60 -7.40
N GLY A 388 2.70 -12.56 -6.72
CA GLY A 388 4.13 -12.35 -6.47
C GLY A 388 4.91 -11.92 -7.73
N LEU A 389 6.23 -11.89 -7.63
CA LEU A 389 7.15 -11.64 -8.75
C LEU A 389 8.13 -12.81 -8.84
N MET A 390 7.85 -13.75 -9.73
CA MET A 390 8.62 -14.98 -9.83
C MET A 390 9.89 -14.76 -10.66
N LEU A 391 11.06 -14.91 -10.05
CA LEU A 391 12.35 -14.69 -10.71
C LEU A 391 13.21 -15.94 -10.65
N LYS A 392 14.14 -16.05 -11.61
CA LYS A 392 15.31 -16.92 -11.56
C LYS A 392 16.54 -16.05 -11.43
N VAL A 393 17.58 -16.58 -10.79
CA VAL A 393 18.86 -15.89 -10.67
C VAL A 393 20.01 -16.79 -11.11
N LYS A 394 21.02 -16.18 -11.71
CA LYS A 394 22.30 -16.82 -12.03
C LYS A 394 23.40 -16.02 -11.33
N LYS A 395 24.40 -16.70 -10.77
CA LYS A 395 25.53 -16.01 -10.17
C LYS A 395 26.35 -15.35 -11.29
N ARG A 396 26.63 -14.04 -11.15
CA ARG A 396 27.51 -13.34 -12.08
C ARG A 396 28.94 -13.83 -11.92
N GLN A 397 29.63 -14.05 -13.03
CA GLN A 397 31.08 -14.17 -13.02
C GLN A 397 31.62 -12.74 -13.07
N ILE A 398 32.30 -12.33 -11.99
CA ILE A 398 32.89 -11.01 -11.83
C ILE A 398 34.38 -11.11 -12.10
#